data_AF-A0A3D3WBV9-F1
#
_entry.id   AF-A0A3D3WBV9-F1
#
_cell.length_a   1.000
_cell.length_b   1.000
_cell.length_c   1.000
_cell.angle_alpha   90.00
_cell.angle_beta   90.00
_cell.angle_gamma   90.00
#
_symmetry.space_group_name_H-M   'P 1'
#
loop_
_entity.id
_entity.type
_entity.pdbx_description
1 polymer ?
#
loop_
_entity_poly.entity_id
_entity_poly.type
_entity_poly.pdbx_seq_one_letter_code
_entity_poly.pdbx_strand_id
1 'polypeptide(L)'
;MTVLDEHLLETVAELHGVPEGAYNIRKDGQSVGRKSTANIEIVTKQDKPGIDIIIKPGTKNESVHIPVILTEEGFKDMVYNDFYIGEDADVLIVAGCGISNCGPQDSQHDGIHTFHIGKNAHVRYVEKHYGEGDGTGQKILNPLTNINLEEGARAEMEMVQIRG
;
A
#
# COMPACT_ATOMS: atom_id res chain seq x y z
N MET A 1 12.26 -14.30 0.58
CA MET A 1 12.11 -13.38 -0.56
C MET A 1 13.18 -13.71 -1.58
N THR A 2 12.90 -13.48 -2.86
CA THR A 2 13.88 -13.59 -3.95
C THR A 2 14.58 -12.25 -4.17
N VAL A 3 15.68 -12.23 -4.95
CA VAL A 3 16.36 -10.97 -5.35
C VAL A 3 15.41 -10.05 -6.12
N LEU A 4 14.51 -10.61 -6.93
CA LEU A 4 13.48 -9.84 -7.63
C LEU A 4 12.48 -9.21 -6.64
N ASP A 5 12.05 -9.98 -5.64
CA ASP A 5 11.12 -9.47 -4.61
C ASP A 5 11.74 -8.28 -3.86
N GLU A 6 13.01 -8.41 -3.47
CA GLU A 6 13.76 -7.36 -2.75
C GLU A 6 13.93 -6.10 -3.61
N HIS A 7 14.33 -6.26 -4.87
CA HIS A 7 14.45 -5.15 -5.83
C HIS A 7 13.13 -4.40 -6.05
N LEU A 8 12.02 -5.13 -6.22
CA LEU A 8 10.71 -4.51 -6.40
C LEU A 8 10.28 -3.75 -5.13
N LEU A 9 10.44 -4.35 -3.94
CA LEU A 9 10.09 -3.72 -2.67
C LEU A 9 10.95 -2.49 -2.37
N GLU A 10 12.25 -2.54 -2.66
CA GLU A 10 13.15 -1.39 -2.56
C GLU A 10 12.70 -0.27 -3.51
N THR A 11 12.37 -0.61 -4.75
CA THR A 11 11.97 0.37 -5.77
C THR A 11 10.67 1.09 -5.41
N VAL A 12 9.65 0.38 -4.92
CA VAL A 12 8.30 0.95 -4.70
C VAL A 12 8.06 1.45 -3.29
N ALA A 13 8.85 1.03 -2.31
CA ALA A 13 8.63 1.40 -0.91
C ALA A 13 9.91 1.77 -0.14
N GLU A 14 11.06 1.85 -0.82
CA GLU A 14 12.38 2.13 -0.18
C GLU A 14 12.70 1.15 0.96
N LEU A 15 12.18 -0.07 0.86
CA LEU A 15 12.37 -1.09 1.88
C LEU A 15 13.64 -1.89 1.62
N HIS A 16 14.72 -1.51 2.31
CA HIS A 16 15.95 -2.30 2.39
C HIS A 16 15.89 -3.43 3.45
N GLY A 17 14.73 -3.62 4.10
CA GLY A 17 14.54 -4.55 5.22
C GLY A 17 13.12 -4.51 5.80
N VAL A 18 12.97 -4.95 7.06
CA VAL A 18 11.68 -4.88 7.77
C VAL A 18 11.39 -3.41 8.12
N PRO A 19 10.22 -2.86 7.72
CA PRO A 19 9.88 -1.48 8.02
C PRO A 19 9.76 -1.22 9.53
N GLU A 20 10.14 -0.01 9.96
CA GLU A 20 9.75 0.50 11.26
C GLU A 20 8.26 0.90 11.25
N GLY A 21 7.57 0.65 12.35
CA GLY A 21 6.12 0.87 12.46
C GLY A 21 5.25 -0.34 12.10
N ALA A 22 4.02 -0.08 11.67
CA ALA A 22 3.09 -1.11 11.23
C ALA A 22 3.31 -1.41 9.74
N TYR A 23 3.11 -2.66 9.34
CA TYR A 23 3.24 -3.02 7.94
C TYR A 23 2.37 -4.21 7.53
N ASN A 24 2.05 -4.27 6.24
CA ASN A 24 1.47 -5.43 5.59
C ASN A 24 2.03 -5.56 4.17
N ILE A 25 3.04 -6.42 4.02
CA ILE A 25 3.72 -6.70 2.75
C ILE A 25 2.97 -7.82 2.03
N ARG A 26 2.65 -7.61 0.75
CA ARG A 26 1.94 -8.58 -0.08
C ARG A 26 2.75 -9.01 -1.29
N LYS A 27 2.60 -10.28 -1.64
CA LYS A 27 3.16 -10.87 -2.85
C LYS A 27 2.12 -11.79 -3.48
N ASP A 28 1.86 -11.61 -4.78
CA ASP A 28 1.01 -12.51 -5.58
C ASP A 28 -0.33 -12.85 -4.88
N GLY A 29 -1.01 -11.81 -4.39
CA GLY A 29 -2.29 -11.92 -3.67
C GLY A 29 -2.21 -12.28 -2.19
N GLN A 30 -1.07 -12.75 -1.68
CA GLN A 30 -0.91 -13.24 -0.30
C GLN A 30 -0.15 -12.26 0.59
N SER A 31 -0.44 -12.26 1.90
CA SER A 31 0.34 -11.52 2.90
C SER A 31 1.59 -12.33 3.26
N VAL A 32 2.77 -11.77 3.01
CA VAL A 32 4.07 -12.40 3.32
C VAL A 32 4.71 -11.82 4.58
N GLY A 33 4.18 -10.72 5.09
CA GLY A 33 4.56 -10.14 6.36
C GLY A 33 3.50 -9.17 6.85
N ARG A 34 3.12 -9.27 8.13
CA ARG A 34 2.20 -8.32 8.76
C ARG A 34 2.64 -8.05 10.20
N LYS A 35 2.58 -6.79 10.61
CA LYS A 35 2.81 -6.38 11.99
C LYS A 35 1.98 -5.14 12.31
N SER A 36 1.32 -5.17 13.46
CA SER A 36 0.66 -4.02 14.09
C SER A 36 1.56 -3.42 15.16
N THR A 37 1.35 -2.15 15.50
CA THR A 37 1.96 -1.50 16.66
C THR A 37 0.96 -1.40 17.80
N ALA A 38 1.35 -0.78 18.92
CA ALA A 38 0.43 -0.47 19.99
C ALA A 38 -0.69 0.51 19.56
N ASN A 39 -0.43 1.34 18.54
CA ASN A 39 -1.32 2.42 18.11
C ASN A 39 -1.93 2.21 16.73
N ILE A 40 -1.40 1.27 15.95
CA ILE A 40 -1.86 0.98 14.60
C ILE A 40 -2.17 -0.51 14.45
N GLU A 41 -3.44 -0.82 14.23
CA GLU A 41 -3.95 -2.17 14.04
C GLU A 41 -4.21 -2.45 12.56
N ILE A 42 -3.87 -3.65 12.09
CA ILE A 42 -4.10 -4.09 10.70
C ILE A 42 -4.92 -5.37 10.74
N VAL A 43 -6.18 -5.28 10.31
CA VAL A 43 -7.16 -6.36 10.36
C VAL A 43 -7.53 -6.79 8.94
N THR A 44 -7.72 -8.09 8.72
CA THR A 44 -8.25 -8.56 7.43
C THR A 44 -9.74 -8.28 7.34
N LYS A 45 -10.15 -7.65 6.23
CA LYS A 45 -11.56 -7.37 5.94
C LYS A 45 -12.36 -8.66 5.81
N GLN A 46 -13.63 -8.60 6.20
CA GLN A 46 -14.54 -9.75 6.16
C GLN A 46 -15.54 -9.68 5.00
N ASP A 47 -15.74 -8.49 4.44
CA ASP A 47 -16.72 -8.19 3.39
C ASP A 47 -16.13 -8.24 1.97
N LYS A 48 -14.88 -7.78 1.81
CA LYS A 48 -14.18 -7.72 0.52
C LYS A 48 -12.67 -7.97 0.69
N PRO A 49 -11.93 -8.36 -0.36
CA PRO A 49 -10.49 -8.62 -0.25
C PRO A 49 -9.74 -7.38 0.23
N GLY A 50 -8.82 -7.53 1.19
CA GLY A 50 -7.95 -6.46 1.67
C GLY A 50 -7.94 -6.31 3.19
N ILE A 51 -7.62 -5.11 3.68
CA ILE A 51 -7.36 -4.84 5.10
C ILE A 51 -8.00 -3.54 5.58
N ASP A 52 -8.37 -3.52 6.86
CA ASP A 52 -8.66 -2.31 7.61
C ASP A 52 -7.41 -1.91 8.40
N ILE A 53 -7.01 -0.65 8.28
CA ILE A 53 -5.89 -0.06 9.03
C ILE A 53 -6.49 0.95 10.01
N ILE A 54 -6.38 0.66 11.30
CA ILE A 54 -7.00 1.48 12.36
C ILE A 54 -5.88 2.17 13.14
N ILE A 55 -5.83 3.49 13.04
CA ILE A 55 -4.85 4.35 13.71
C ILE A 55 -5.55 5.07 14.86
N LYS A 56 -5.07 4.83 16.10
CA LYS A 56 -5.69 5.42 17.30
C LYS A 56 -5.61 6.96 17.30
N PRO A 57 -6.55 7.64 17.96
CA PRO A 57 -6.47 9.09 18.16
C PRO A 57 -5.15 9.52 18.82
N GLY A 58 -4.62 10.65 18.38
CA GLY A 58 -3.37 11.23 18.91
C GLY A 58 -2.09 10.46 18.55
N THR A 59 -2.16 9.45 17.67
CA THR A 59 -0.96 8.74 17.19
C THR A 59 -0.10 9.71 16.37
N LYS A 60 1.18 9.89 16.76
CA LYS A 60 2.10 10.80 16.08
C LYS A 60 3.45 10.14 15.83
N ASN A 61 4.10 10.51 14.73
CA ASN A 61 5.44 10.01 14.36
C ASN A 61 5.49 8.48 14.18
N GLU A 62 4.39 7.86 13.76
CA GLU A 62 4.35 6.45 13.37
C GLU A 62 4.02 6.34 11.87
N SER A 63 4.46 5.23 11.28
CA SER A 63 4.25 4.93 9.87
C SER A 63 3.56 3.59 9.63
N VAL A 64 2.83 3.52 8.52
CA VAL A 64 2.24 2.29 7.98
C VAL A 64 2.82 2.01 6.60
N HIS A 65 3.32 0.80 6.38
CA HIS A 65 3.90 0.37 5.10
C HIS A 65 3.09 -0.76 4.49
N ILE A 66 2.50 -0.57 3.31
CA ILE A 66 1.63 -1.56 2.66
C ILE A 66 2.02 -1.86 1.20
N PRO A 67 3.26 -2.27 0.91
CA PRO A 67 3.67 -2.57 -0.44
C PRO A 67 3.09 -3.89 -0.95
N VAL A 68 2.86 -3.96 -2.26
CA VAL A 68 2.47 -5.16 -3.00
C VAL A 68 3.41 -5.38 -4.18
N ILE A 69 3.78 -6.64 -4.39
CA ILE A 69 4.55 -7.06 -5.56
C ILE A 69 3.84 -8.21 -6.27
N LEU A 70 3.78 -8.14 -7.61
CA LEU A 70 3.34 -9.24 -8.47
C LEU A 70 4.51 -9.74 -9.30
N THR A 71 4.80 -11.03 -9.19
CA THR A 71 5.86 -11.71 -9.93
C THR A 71 5.34 -12.87 -10.78
N GLU A 72 4.08 -13.28 -10.57
CA GLU A 72 3.41 -14.28 -11.39
C GLU A 72 2.82 -13.69 -12.68
N GLU A 73 3.02 -14.42 -13.79
CA GLU A 73 2.45 -14.08 -15.09
C GLU A 73 0.91 -14.15 -15.04
N GLY A 74 0.24 -13.17 -15.64
CA GLY A 74 -1.22 -13.21 -15.83
C GLY A 74 -2.00 -13.01 -14.54
N PHE A 75 -1.33 -12.72 -13.41
CA PHE A 75 -1.96 -12.56 -12.12
C PHE A 75 -2.75 -11.26 -12.06
N LYS A 76 -3.97 -11.33 -11.54
CA LYS A 76 -4.85 -10.17 -11.34
C LYS A 76 -5.25 -10.08 -9.89
N ASP A 77 -4.93 -8.95 -9.27
CA ASP A 77 -5.22 -8.65 -7.87
C ASP A 77 -6.13 -7.44 -7.79
N MET A 78 -7.15 -7.50 -6.92
CA MET A 78 -8.01 -6.35 -6.61
C MET A 78 -8.26 -6.33 -5.12
N VAL A 79 -7.90 -5.22 -4.46
CA VAL A 79 -7.81 -5.17 -3.01
C VAL A 79 -8.33 -3.84 -2.48
N TYR A 80 -9.01 -3.88 -1.35
CA TYR A 80 -9.59 -2.74 -0.69
C TYR A 80 -8.92 -2.52 0.65
N ASN A 81 -8.26 -1.37 0.80
CA ASN A 81 -7.58 -0.97 2.01
C ASN A 81 -8.28 0.27 2.56
N ASP A 82 -8.98 0.11 3.67
CA ASP A 82 -9.67 1.21 4.33
C ASP A 82 -8.80 1.67 5.52
N PHE A 83 -8.44 2.96 5.54
CA PHE A 83 -7.67 3.59 6.60
C PHE A 83 -8.60 4.42 7.48
N TYR A 84 -8.62 4.11 8.78
CA TYR A 84 -9.35 4.86 9.80
C TYR A 84 -8.35 5.62 10.66
N ILE A 85 -8.25 6.93 10.46
CA ILE A 85 -7.28 7.79 11.14
C ILE A 85 -8.00 8.54 12.25
N GLY A 86 -7.64 8.24 13.50
CA GLY A 86 -8.21 8.90 14.67
C GLY A 86 -7.92 10.40 14.74
N GLU A 87 -8.76 11.12 15.49
CA GLU A 87 -8.60 12.55 15.77
C GLU A 87 -7.19 12.90 16.27
N ASP A 88 -6.68 14.07 15.86
CA ASP A 88 -5.37 14.62 16.23
C ASP A 88 -4.15 13.73 15.88
N ALA A 89 -4.31 12.71 15.05
CA ALA A 89 -3.21 11.87 14.58
C ALA A 89 -2.34 12.60 13.54
N ASP A 90 -1.05 12.25 13.49
CA ASP A 90 -0.07 12.77 12.53
C ASP A 90 0.83 11.62 12.08
N VAL A 91 0.56 11.06 10.90
CA VAL A 91 1.11 9.77 10.47
C VAL A 91 1.56 9.75 9.02
N LEU A 92 2.56 8.91 8.76
CA LEU A 92 3.06 8.61 7.41
C LEU A 92 2.48 7.27 6.93
N ILE A 93 1.95 7.25 5.71
CA ILE A 93 1.48 6.03 5.06
C ILE A 93 2.27 5.86 3.75
N VAL A 94 2.96 4.73 3.62
CA VAL A 94 3.77 4.38 2.45
C VAL A 94 3.11 3.18 1.77
N ALA A 95 2.69 3.38 0.52
CA ALA A 95 2.19 2.36 -0.37
C ALA A 95 3.11 2.21 -1.57
N GLY A 96 3.03 1.07 -2.23
CA GLY A 96 3.75 0.88 -3.48
C GLY A 96 3.34 -0.41 -4.17
N CYS A 97 3.23 -0.35 -5.49
CA CYS A 97 2.83 -1.48 -6.32
C CYS A 97 3.91 -1.78 -7.36
N GLY A 98 4.52 -2.96 -7.25
CA GLY A 98 5.53 -3.47 -8.19
C GLY A 98 4.98 -4.62 -9.02
N ILE A 99 5.20 -4.62 -10.33
CA ILE A 99 4.88 -5.76 -11.20
C ILE A 99 6.12 -6.13 -12.00
N SER A 100 6.55 -7.38 -11.93
CA SER A 100 7.49 -7.97 -12.89
C SER A 100 6.78 -9.05 -13.68
N ASN A 101 6.60 -8.82 -14.99
CA ASN A 101 5.90 -9.74 -15.89
C ASN A 101 6.75 -10.06 -17.13
N CYS A 102 7.25 -11.30 -17.22
CA CYS A 102 8.03 -11.78 -18.37
C CYS A 102 7.19 -12.59 -19.37
N GLY A 103 5.89 -12.74 -19.12
CA GLY A 103 5.01 -13.55 -19.92
C GLY A 103 4.19 -12.78 -20.96
N PRO A 104 3.42 -13.50 -21.79
CA PRO A 104 2.52 -12.90 -22.78
C PRO A 104 1.18 -12.41 -22.22
N GLN A 105 0.78 -12.85 -21.02
CA GLN A 105 -0.50 -12.46 -20.41
C GLN A 105 -0.35 -11.21 -19.54
N ASP A 106 -1.36 -10.34 -19.56
CA ASP A 106 -1.37 -9.12 -18.74
C ASP A 106 -1.45 -9.46 -17.25
N SER A 107 -0.55 -8.87 -16.47
CA SER A 107 -0.61 -8.86 -15.01
C SER A 107 -1.17 -7.53 -14.54
N GLN A 108 -2.04 -7.56 -13.52
CA GLN A 108 -2.80 -6.40 -13.08
C GLN A 108 -2.91 -6.32 -11.56
N HIS A 109 -2.71 -5.13 -10.99
CA HIS A 109 -3.05 -4.82 -9.62
C HIS A 109 -3.95 -3.59 -9.53
N ASP A 110 -5.11 -3.78 -8.92
CA ASP A 110 -6.08 -2.74 -8.62
C ASP A 110 -6.09 -2.50 -7.10
N GLY A 111 -5.37 -1.47 -6.67
CA GLY A 111 -5.28 -1.04 -5.28
C GLY A 111 -6.31 0.04 -4.97
N ILE A 112 -7.37 -0.30 -4.23
CA ILE A 112 -8.40 0.65 -3.80
C ILE A 112 -8.09 1.07 -2.37
N HIS A 113 -7.74 2.34 -2.19
CA HIS A 113 -7.46 2.95 -0.89
C HIS A 113 -8.57 3.92 -0.52
N THR A 114 -9.19 3.75 0.65
CA THR A 114 -10.17 4.69 1.20
C THR A 114 -9.64 5.25 2.50
N PHE A 115 -9.49 6.57 2.60
CA PHE A 115 -9.04 7.26 3.80
C PHE A 115 -10.23 7.89 4.51
N HIS A 116 -10.40 7.57 5.79
CA HIS A 116 -11.33 8.20 6.71
C HIS A 116 -10.51 8.97 7.75
N ILE A 117 -10.34 10.27 7.52
CA ILE A 117 -9.41 11.11 8.30
C ILE A 117 -10.21 11.95 9.31
N GLY A 118 -10.05 11.60 10.59
CA GLY A 118 -10.72 12.25 11.71
C GLY A 118 -10.27 13.69 11.95
N LYS A 119 -10.99 14.39 12.83
CA LYS A 119 -10.76 15.83 13.12
C LYS A 119 -9.31 16.17 13.42
N ASN A 120 -8.86 17.30 12.88
CA ASN A 120 -7.50 17.84 13.07
C ASN A 120 -6.34 16.89 12.71
N ALA A 121 -6.61 15.71 12.17
CA ALA A 121 -5.59 14.74 11.86
C ALA A 121 -4.85 15.13 10.57
N HIS A 122 -3.58 14.77 10.50
CA HIS A 122 -2.70 14.98 9.36
C HIS A 122 -2.18 13.64 8.87
N VAL A 123 -2.34 13.41 7.57
CA VAL A 123 -1.81 12.23 6.89
C VAL A 123 -0.87 12.69 5.79
N ARG A 124 0.35 12.17 5.79
CA ARG A 124 1.20 12.16 4.60
C ARG A 124 1.15 10.78 3.96
N TYR A 125 0.70 10.70 2.73
CA TYR A 125 0.62 9.48 1.95
C TYR A 125 1.62 9.54 0.80
N VAL A 126 2.41 8.49 0.64
CA VAL A 126 3.37 8.32 -0.46
C VAL A 126 3.07 7.01 -1.16
N GLU A 127 2.88 7.05 -2.47
CA GLU A 127 2.62 5.88 -3.30
C GLU A 127 3.52 5.86 -4.54
N LYS A 128 4.17 4.72 -4.78
CA LYS A 128 5.03 4.53 -5.96
C LYS A 128 4.62 3.32 -6.79
N HIS A 129 4.74 3.45 -8.11
CA HIS A 129 4.36 2.42 -9.07
C HIS A 129 5.51 2.08 -10.00
N TYR A 130 5.75 0.78 -10.17
CA TYR A 130 6.84 0.28 -11.00
C TYR A 130 6.47 -1.02 -11.72
N GLY A 131 6.49 -0.99 -13.05
CA GLY A 131 6.35 -2.16 -13.92
C GLY A 131 7.65 -2.52 -14.64
N GLU A 132 8.03 -3.80 -14.63
CA GLU A 132 9.18 -4.34 -15.37
C GLU A 132 8.92 -5.74 -15.96
N GLY A 133 9.96 -6.32 -16.55
CA GLY A 133 9.93 -7.60 -17.28
C GLY A 133 9.90 -7.42 -18.80
N ASP A 134 10.47 -8.38 -19.51
CA ASP A 134 10.69 -8.42 -20.96
C ASP A 134 9.55 -9.11 -21.75
N GLY A 135 8.48 -9.49 -21.05
CA GLY A 135 7.29 -10.09 -21.65
C GLY A 135 6.46 -9.12 -22.47
N THR A 136 5.56 -9.67 -23.28
CA THR A 136 4.63 -8.89 -24.12
C THR A 136 3.33 -8.52 -23.41
N GLY A 137 2.99 -9.22 -22.33
CA GLY A 137 1.85 -8.89 -21.47
C GLY A 137 2.05 -7.55 -20.78
N GLN A 138 0.97 -6.82 -20.56
CA GLN A 138 0.99 -5.52 -19.89
C GLN A 138 1.26 -5.66 -18.39
N LYS A 139 1.69 -4.55 -17.77
CA LYS A 139 1.93 -4.40 -16.32
C LYS A 139 0.97 -3.32 -15.82
N ILE A 140 -0.26 -3.73 -15.55
CA ILE A 140 -1.38 -2.81 -15.34
C ILE A 140 -1.46 -2.45 -13.85
N LEU A 141 -1.34 -1.17 -13.53
CA LEU A 141 -1.51 -0.64 -12.18
C LEU A 141 -2.67 0.36 -12.22
N ASN A 142 -3.80 0.01 -11.63
CA ASN A 142 -4.99 0.88 -11.58
C ASN A 142 -5.34 1.25 -10.12
N PRO A 143 -4.57 2.15 -9.50
CA PRO A 143 -4.89 2.63 -8.16
C PRO A 143 -6.18 3.46 -8.17
N LEU A 144 -6.96 3.36 -7.09
CA LEU A 144 -8.07 4.28 -6.82
C LEU A 144 -7.96 4.77 -5.39
N THR A 145 -7.98 6.09 -5.21
CA THR A 145 -7.86 6.72 -3.89
C THR A 145 -9.10 7.55 -3.58
N ASN A 146 -9.81 7.19 -2.52
CA ASN A 146 -10.94 7.94 -1.95
C ASN A 146 -10.49 8.61 -0.66
N ILE A 147 -10.83 9.89 -0.48
CA ILE A 147 -10.43 10.65 0.72
C ILE A 147 -11.66 11.30 1.33
N ASN A 148 -11.92 10.97 2.60
CA ASN A 148 -12.94 11.59 3.44
C ASN A 148 -12.24 12.37 4.56
N LEU A 149 -12.42 13.69 4.59
CA LEU A 149 -11.80 14.59 5.56
C LEU A 149 -12.87 15.14 6.51
N GLU A 150 -12.64 14.99 7.81
CA GLU A 150 -13.40 15.71 8.84
C GLU A 150 -12.85 17.13 9.07
N GLU A 151 -13.49 17.87 9.98
CA GLU A 151 -13.13 19.25 10.30
C GLU A 151 -11.66 19.38 10.73
N GLY A 152 -10.93 20.31 10.11
CA GLY A 152 -9.53 20.58 10.42
C GLY A 152 -8.54 19.52 9.92
N ALA A 153 -9.01 18.41 9.36
CA ALA A 153 -8.16 17.34 8.83
C ALA A 153 -7.38 17.77 7.57
N ARG A 154 -6.21 17.16 7.35
CA ARG A 154 -5.33 17.42 6.21
C ARG A 154 -4.77 16.11 5.65
N ALA A 155 -4.71 16.02 4.33
CA ALA A 155 -4.05 14.93 3.61
C ALA A 155 -3.07 15.50 2.59
N GLU A 156 -1.81 15.08 2.67
CA GLU A 156 -0.75 15.35 1.70
C GLU A 156 -0.48 14.07 0.91
N MET A 157 -0.62 14.12 -0.40
CA MET A 157 -0.51 12.94 -1.27
C MET A 157 0.65 13.12 -2.24
N GLU A 158 1.58 12.17 -2.24
CA GLU A 158 2.72 12.10 -3.15
C GLU A 158 2.62 10.82 -3.98
N MET A 159 2.40 10.95 -5.29
CA MET A 159 2.17 9.80 -6.19
C MET A 159 3.24 9.80 -7.28
N VAL A 160 3.95 8.68 -7.45
CA VAL A 160 5.05 8.57 -8.42
C VAL A 160 4.90 7.32 -9.28
N GLN A 161 4.68 7.50 -10.59
CA GLN A 161 4.83 6.43 -11.57
C GLN A 161 6.29 6.39 -12.06
N ILE A 162 7.07 5.41 -11.60
CA ILE A 162 8.48 5.26 -11.95
C ILE A 162 8.62 4.65 -13.34
N ARG A 163 7.85 3.59 -13.61
CA ARG A 163 7.85 2.85 -14.87
C ARG A 163 6.53 2.10 -15.05
N GLY A 164 6.08 1.92 -16.28
CA GLY A 164 4.90 1.11 -16.65
C GLY A 164 5.17 0.37 -17.94
#